data_AF-A0A3B8K0J0-F1
#
_entry.id   AF-A0A3B8K0J0-F1
#
_cell.length_a   1.000
_cell.length_b   1.000
_cell.length_c   1.000
_cell.angle_alpha   90.00
_cell.angle_beta   90.00
_cell.angle_gamma   90.00
#
_symmetry.space_group_name_H-M   'P 1'
#
loop_
_entity.id
_entity.type
_entity.pdbx_description
1 polymer ?
#
loop_
_entity_poly.entity_id
_entity_poly.type
_entity_poly.pdbx_seq_one_letter_code
_entity_poly.pdbx_strand_id
1 'polypeptide(L)'
;MEVLTYTEVDRVEGKAGDFKVTLTKKPKYVIEDKCTGCAICAEYCPVQYPDQFNQEISKNKAIHIYFSQAIPLVSYIDESCHYLKDKTCTACVAVCKNDAIDFNQQAEKVEIKVGAIILAPGMEPYDPKLRDDYGYEKFENVITSMDYERLLSSTGPYEGEVLRASDKKHPRKIAWIQCVGSRQVTEGGNSYCSAVCCTYTQKQVILTKDHYPEAECTVFHNDIRSYGKDFERYYERAENLP
;
A
#
# COMPACT_ATOMS: atom_id res chain seq x y z
N MET A 1 -14.46 -19.06 10.90
CA MET A 1 -13.78 -17.75 10.83
C MET A 1 -14.56 -16.93 9.83
N GLU A 2 -15.07 -15.78 10.24
CA GLU A 2 -15.76 -14.84 9.36
C GLU A 2 -14.80 -13.69 9.05
N VAL A 3 -14.74 -13.26 7.79
CA VAL A 3 -13.83 -12.21 7.33
C VAL A 3 -14.68 -11.05 6.79
N LEU A 4 -14.73 -9.96 7.54
CA LEU A 4 -15.46 -8.76 7.16
C LEU A 4 -14.48 -7.75 6.55
N THR A 5 -14.37 -7.75 5.22
CA THR A 5 -13.55 -6.76 4.50
C THR A 5 -14.30 -5.45 4.34
N TYR A 6 -13.57 -4.35 4.14
CA TYR A 6 -14.14 -3.01 3.98
C TYR A 6 -15.12 -2.64 5.12
N THR A 7 -14.74 -3.03 6.35
CA THR A 7 -15.53 -2.90 7.57
C THR A 7 -14.64 -2.35 8.67
N GLU A 8 -15.14 -1.39 9.44
CA GLU A 8 -14.40 -0.74 10.53
C GLU A 8 -15.12 -0.91 11.88
N VAL A 9 -14.35 -0.89 12.97
CA VAL A 9 -14.91 -0.90 14.32
C VAL A 9 -15.41 0.51 14.65
N ASP A 10 -16.71 0.65 14.88
CA ASP A 10 -17.37 1.91 15.24
C ASP A 10 -17.37 2.12 16.76
N ARG A 11 -17.70 1.06 17.52
CA ARG A 11 -17.83 1.14 18.97
C ARG A 11 -17.54 -0.19 19.65
N VAL A 12 -16.92 -0.14 20.83
CA VAL A 12 -16.70 -1.29 21.70
C VAL A 12 -17.27 -0.98 23.08
N GLU A 13 -18.15 -1.83 23.58
CA GLU A 13 -18.79 -1.72 24.88
C GLU A 13 -18.67 -3.03 25.65
N GLY A 14 -18.78 -2.98 26.98
CA GLY A 14 -18.73 -4.16 27.85
C GLY A 14 -17.37 -4.37 28.52
N LYS A 15 -17.04 -5.63 28.82
CA LYS A 15 -15.85 -6.01 29.59
C LYS A 15 -15.26 -7.33 29.10
N ALA A 16 -14.07 -7.68 29.57
CA ALA A 16 -13.43 -8.96 29.23
C ALA A 16 -14.37 -10.15 29.46
N GLY A 17 -14.54 -10.98 28.43
CA GLY A 17 -15.47 -12.11 28.40
C GLY A 17 -16.87 -11.78 27.88
N ASP A 18 -17.25 -10.50 27.75
CA ASP A 18 -18.58 -10.05 27.32
C ASP A 18 -18.49 -8.65 26.68
N PHE A 19 -17.92 -8.59 25.47
CA PHE A 19 -17.90 -7.38 24.66
C PHE A 19 -19.03 -7.38 23.66
N LYS A 20 -19.62 -6.19 23.47
CA LYS A 20 -20.48 -5.86 22.35
C LYS A 20 -19.72 -4.92 21.43
N VAL A 21 -19.48 -5.35 20.20
CA VAL A 21 -18.75 -4.58 19.20
C VAL A 21 -19.69 -4.19 18.07
N THR A 22 -19.78 -2.89 17.79
CA THR A 22 -20.49 -2.35 16.63
C THR A 22 -19.48 -2.14 15.51
N LEU A 23 -19.77 -2.72 14.36
CA LEU A 23 -19.00 -2.62 13.14
C LEU A 23 -19.79 -1.80 12.11
N THR A 24 -19.08 -1.02 11.30
CA THR A 24 -19.64 -0.32 10.15
C THR A 24 -19.08 -0.96 8.88
N LYS A 25 -19.90 -1.69 8.14
CA LYS A 25 -19.56 -2.22 6.82
C LYS A 25 -19.81 -1.14 5.79
N LYS A 26 -18.74 -0.68 5.12
CA LYS A 26 -18.82 0.37 4.10
C LYS A 26 -19.42 -0.21 2.81
N PRO A 27 -20.21 0.57 2.05
CA PRO A 27 -20.76 0.10 0.79
C PRO A 27 -19.64 -0.02 -0.25
N LYS A 28 -19.46 -1.21 -0.83
CA LYS A 28 -18.56 -1.38 -1.99
C LYS A 28 -19.20 -0.86 -3.28
N TYR A 29 -20.53 -0.65 -3.26
CA TYR A 29 -21.38 -0.38 -4.43
C TYR A 29 -21.32 -1.49 -5.49
N VAL A 30 -20.86 -2.67 -5.06
CA VAL A 30 -20.74 -3.90 -5.84
C VAL A 30 -21.22 -5.04 -4.96
N ILE A 31 -22.13 -5.86 -5.48
CA ILE A 31 -22.68 -7.04 -4.83
C ILE A 31 -21.63 -8.14 -4.94
N GLU A 32 -21.02 -8.51 -3.81
CA GLU A 32 -19.88 -9.43 -3.77
C GLU A 32 -20.20 -10.78 -4.41
N ASP A 33 -21.37 -11.35 -4.10
CA ASP A 33 -21.80 -12.67 -4.61
C ASP A 33 -22.00 -12.74 -6.13
N LYS A 34 -22.18 -11.58 -6.78
CA LYS A 34 -22.35 -11.49 -8.24
C LYS A 34 -21.07 -11.08 -8.96
N CYS A 35 -20.12 -10.48 -8.25
CA CYS A 35 -18.88 -9.98 -8.82
C CYS A 35 -17.92 -11.14 -9.08
N THR A 36 -17.41 -11.24 -10.31
CA THR A 36 -16.42 -12.26 -10.69
C THR A 36 -14.98 -11.75 -10.66
N GLY A 37 -14.76 -10.47 -10.32
CA GLY A 37 -13.41 -9.88 -10.34
C GLY A 37 -12.80 -9.73 -11.75
N CYS A 38 -13.60 -9.78 -12.82
CA CYS A 38 -13.09 -9.72 -14.20
C CYS A 38 -12.52 -8.36 -14.64
N ALA A 39 -12.65 -7.31 -13.82
CA ALA A 39 -12.12 -5.96 -14.04
C ALA A 39 -12.56 -5.19 -15.31
N ILE A 40 -13.45 -5.74 -16.16
CA ILE A 40 -13.97 -5.04 -17.36
C ILE A 40 -14.57 -3.67 -17.02
N CYS A 41 -15.27 -3.54 -15.89
CA CYS A 41 -15.83 -2.27 -15.46
C CYS A 41 -14.79 -1.16 -15.23
N ALA A 42 -13.56 -1.53 -14.83
CA ALA A 42 -12.47 -0.58 -14.63
C ALA A 42 -11.94 -0.04 -15.96
N GLU A 43 -11.88 -0.86 -17.01
CA GLU A 43 -11.44 -0.46 -18.36
C GLU A 43 -12.32 0.67 -18.94
N TYR A 44 -13.62 0.62 -18.67
CA TYR A 44 -14.60 1.60 -19.16
C TYR A 44 -14.80 2.80 -18.20
N CYS A 45 -14.17 2.79 -17.03
CA CYS A 45 -14.29 3.89 -16.08
C CYS A 45 -13.50 5.11 -16.59
N PRO A 46 -14.14 6.28 -16.79
CA PRO A 46 -13.45 7.48 -17.27
C PRO A 46 -12.62 8.16 -16.18
N VAL A 47 -12.93 7.91 -14.90
CA VAL A 47 -12.22 8.52 -13.77
C VAL A 47 -10.80 7.97 -13.70
N GLN A 48 -9.85 8.86 -13.44
CA GLN A 48 -8.52 8.50 -12.98
C GLN A 48 -8.30 9.17 -11.63
N TYR A 49 -7.81 8.44 -10.64
CA TYR A 49 -7.49 8.97 -9.32
C TYR A 49 -6.16 8.39 -8.81
N PRO A 50 -5.46 9.03 -7.86
CA PRO A 50 -4.17 8.55 -7.35
C PRO A 50 -4.29 7.15 -6.73
N ASP A 51 -3.44 6.22 -7.19
CA ASP A 51 -3.48 4.84 -6.72
C ASP A 51 -2.79 4.68 -5.36
N GLN A 52 -3.58 4.73 -4.28
CA GLN A 52 -3.06 4.65 -2.91
C GLN A 52 -2.24 3.38 -2.65
N PHE A 53 -2.63 2.23 -3.21
CA PHE A 53 -1.88 0.98 -3.03
C PHE A 53 -0.48 1.08 -3.67
N ASN A 54 -0.37 1.77 -4.80
CA ASN A 54 0.88 2.03 -5.51
C ASN A 54 1.58 3.33 -5.06
N GLN A 55 1.33 3.79 -3.83
CA GLN A 55 1.91 5.02 -3.26
C GLN A 55 1.68 6.25 -4.15
N GLU A 56 0.55 6.29 -4.86
CA GLU A 56 0.16 7.39 -5.76
C GLU A 56 1.08 7.58 -6.98
N ILE A 57 2.02 6.65 -7.22
CA ILE A 57 2.94 6.67 -8.38
C ILE A 57 2.18 6.43 -9.69
N SER A 58 1.16 5.56 -9.64
CA SER A 58 0.23 5.31 -10.74
C SER A 58 -1.15 5.90 -10.45
N LYS A 59 -2.01 5.82 -11.46
CA LYS A 59 -3.42 6.17 -11.34
C LYS A 59 -4.26 4.91 -11.35
N ASN A 60 -5.34 4.94 -10.60
CA ASN A 60 -6.35 3.90 -10.55
C ASN A 60 -7.69 4.45 -11.06
N LYS A 61 -8.70 3.59 -11.16
CA LYS A 61 -10.04 3.87 -11.68
C LYS A 61 -11.04 3.94 -10.54
N ALA A 62 -12.09 4.76 -10.62
CA ALA A 62 -13.04 4.85 -9.52
C ALA A 62 -13.67 3.47 -9.17
N ILE A 63 -13.93 2.61 -10.17
CA ILE A 63 -14.24 1.20 -9.91
C ILE A 63 -13.02 0.33 -10.24
N HIS A 64 -12.52 -0.41 -9.27
CA HIS A 64 -11.34 -1.25 -9.41
C HIS A 64 -11.25 -2.30 -8.30
N ILE A 65 -10.28 -3.22 -8.40
CA ILE A 65 -9.89 -4.15 -7.33
C ILE A 65 -8.67 -3.57 -6.65
N TYR A 66 -8.65 -3.51 -5.30
CA TYR A 66 -7.61 -2.81 -4.52
C TYR A 66 -6.18 -3.20 -4.92
N PHE A 67 -5.93 -4.49 -5.18
CA PHE A 67 -4.72 -4.99 -5.84
C PHE A 67 -5.01 -6.33 -6.54
N SER A 68 -4.13 -6.76 -7.43
CA SER A 68 -4.31 -7.92 -8.33
C SER A 68 -4.57 -9.27 -7.66
N GLN A 69 -4.20 -9.43 -6.39
CA GLN A 69 -4.42 -10.66 -5.62
C GLN A 69 -5.30 -10.42 -4.38
N ALA A 70 -6.14 -9.38 -4.41
CA ALA A 70 -7.03 -9.07 -3.30
C ALA A 70 -7.96 -10.24 -2.96
N ILE A 71 -8.20 -10.41 -1.65
CA ILE A 71 -9.15 -11.39 -1.12
C ILE A 71 -10.18 -10.64 -0.27
N PRO A 72 -11.47 -10.65 -0.64
CA PRO A 72 -12.04 -11.27 -1.85
C PRO A 72 -11.62 -10.53 -3.13
N LEU A 73 -11.56 -11.24 -4.27
CA LEU A 73 -11.24 -10.67 -5.58
C LEU A 73 -12.47 -9.97 -6.17
N VAL A 74 -12.90 -8.89 -5.51
CA VAL A 74 -14.13 -8.15 -5.81
C VAL A 74 -13.77 -6.68 -6.02
N SER A 75 -14.36 -6.08 -7.06
CA SER A 75 -14.23 -4.64 -7.29
C SER A 75 -15.03 -3.84 -6.26
N TYR A 76 -14.57 -2.64 -5.94
CA TYR A 76 -15.34 -1.65 -5.20
C TYR A 76 -15.33 -0.32 -5.95
N ILE A 77 -16.23 0.59 -5.57
CA ILE A 77 -16.31 1.93 -6.14
C ILE A 77 -15.84 2.94 -5.10
N ASP A 78 -14.75 3.63 -5.44
CA ASP A 78 -14.17 4.74 -4.70
C ASP A 78 -15.04 6.01 -4.78
N GLU A 79 -14.93 6.86 -3.77
CA GLU A 79 -15.66 8.13 -3.67
C GLU A 79 -15.35 9.11 -4.80
N SER A 80 -14.22 8.95 -5.50
CA SER A 80 -13.89 9.70 -6.71
C SER A 80 -14.88 9.49 -7.87
N CYS A 81 -15.74 8.46 -7.81
CA CYS A 81 -16.74 8.14 -8.82
C CYS A 81 -17.71 9.29 -9.12
N HIS A 82 -17.83 9.66 -10.40
CA HIS A 82 -18.80 10.67 -10.84
C HIS A 82 -20.25 10.30 -10.47
N TYR A 83 -20.66 9.04 -10.55
CA TYR A 83 -22.01 8.66 -10.10
C TYR A 83 -22.25 8.98 -8.61
N LEU A 84 -21.26 8.72 -7.75
CA LEU A 84 -21.40 8.98 -6.32
C LEU A 84 -21.46 10.48 -6.03
N LYS A 85 -20.68 11.29 -6.77
CA LYS A 85 -20.60 12.75 -6.62
C LYS A 85 -21.79 13.51 -7.21
N ASP A 86 -22.12 13.25 -8.48
CA ASP A 86 -23.04 14.09 -9.26
C ASP A 86 -24.05 13.30 -10.13
N LYS A 87 -24.04 11.96 -10.03
CA LYS A 87 -24.96 11.05 -10.75
C LYS A 87 -24.82 11.11 -12.29
N THR A 88 -23.69 11.59 -12.83
CA THR A 88 -23.54 11.80 -14.29
C THR A 88 -23.03 10.60 -15.11
N CYS A 89 -22.52 9.54 -14.47
CA CYS A 89 -21.87 8.43 -15.19
C CYS A 89 -22.38 7.06 -14.74
N THR A 90 -22.77 6.20 -15.68
CA THR A 90 -23.19 4.80 -15.40
C THR A 90 -22.48 3.78 -16.29
N ALA A 91 -21.35 4.15 -16.90
CA ALA A 91 -20.64 3.32 -17.89
C ALA A 91 -20.30 1.92 -17.38
N CYS A 92 -19.89 1.79 -16.12
CA CYS A 92 -19.56 0.52 -15.50
C CYS A 92 -20.77 -0.44 -15.41
N VAL A 93 -21.98 0.09 -15.22
CA VAL A 93 -23.23 -0.70 -15.17
C VAL A 93 -23.49 -1.33 -16.53
N ALA A 94 -23.37 -0.54 -17.61
CA ALA A 94 -23.65 -1.00 -18.96
C ALA A 94 -22.76 -2.18 -19.42
N VAL A 95 -21.55 -2.30 -18.87
CA VAL A 95 -20.59 -3.36 -19.24
C VAL A 95 -20.57 -4.55 -18.26
N CYS A 96 -21.23 -4.43 -17.10
CA CYS A 96 -21.24 -5.48 -16.09
C CYS A 96 -22.27 -6.57 -16.43
N LYS A 97 -21.82 -7.68 -17.04
CA LYS A 97 -22.70 -8.80 -17.45
C LYS A 97 -23.41 -9.54 -16.32
N ASN A 98 -22.97 -9.37 -15.08
CA ASN A 98 -23.52 -10.06 -13.91
C ASN A 98 -24.45 -9.20 -13.07
N ASP A 99 -24.74 -7.96 -13.49
CA ASP A 99 -25.57 -7.01 -12.72
C ASP A 99 -25.11 -6.88 -11.27
N ALA A 100 -23.78 -6.78 -11.08
CA ALA A 100 -23.16 -6.73 -9.77
C ALA A 100 -23.05 -5.31 -9.21
N ILE A 101 -23.25 -4.26 -10.01
CA ILE A 101 -23.07 -2.87 -9.56
C ILE A 101 -24.39 -2.35 -8.96
N ASP A 102 -24.33 -1.88 -7.72
CA ASP A 102 -25.46 -1.31 -7.01
C ASP A 102 -25.05 -0.05 -6.24
N PHE A 103 -25.34 1.11 -6.83
CA PHE A 103 -25.05 2.40 -6.22
C PHE A 103 -25.95 2.76 -5.04
N ASN A 104 -27.01 2.00 -4.78
CA ASN A 104 -27.92 2.26 -3.66
C ASN A 104 -27.46 1.61 -2.35
N GLN A 105 -26.42 0.78 -2.39
CA GLN A 105 -25.81 0.22 -1.18
C GLN A 105 -25.52 1.32 -0.16
N GLN A 106 -25.92 1.08 1.09
CA GLN A 106 -25.66 1.97 2.22
C GLN A 106 -24.70 1.30 3.19
N ALA A 107 -24.07 2.11 4.04
CA ALA A 107 -23.30 1.57 5.15
C ALA A 107 -24.22 0.77 6.09
N GLU A 108 -23.78 -0.42 6.45
CA GLU A 108 -24.52 -1.32 7.33
C GLU A 108 -23.86 -1.36 8.71
N LYS A 109 -24.66 -1.21 9.77
CA LYS A 109 -24.20 -1.43 11.15
C LYS A 109 -24.46 -2.86 11.57
N VAL A 110 -23.41 -3.57 11.94
CA VAL A 110 -23.46 -4.95 12.41
C VAL A 110 -23.02 -5.00 13.86
N GLU A 111 -23.80 -5.65 14.72
CA GLU A 111 -23.43 -5.86 16.11
C GLU A 111 -23.02 -7.32 16.35
N ILE A 112 -21.83 -7.51 16.92
CA ILE A 112 -21.32 -8.83 17.28
C ILE A 112 -21.01 -8.89 18.77
N LYS A 113 -21.18 -10.08 19.36
CA LYS A 113 -20.78 -10.37 20.74
C LYS A 113 -19.53 -11.22 20.73
N VAL A 114 -18.49 -10.79 21.44
CA VAL A 114 -17.20 -11.48 21.49
C VAL A 114 -16.65 -11.52 22.92
N GLY A 115 -15.91 -12.57 23.25
CA GLY A 115 -15.27 -12.68 24.57
C GLY A 115 -13.93 -11.94 24.68
N ALA A 116 -13.23 -11.75 23.55
CA ALA A 116 -11.92 -11.13 23.49
C ALA A 116 -11.73 -10.33 22.20
N ILE A 117 -10.85 -9.34 22.24
CA ILE A 117 -10.47 -8.49 21.11
C ILE A 117 -8.95 -8.53 20.99
N ILE A 118 -8.45 -8.78 19.78
CA ILE A 118 -7.03 -8.73 19.45
C ILE A 118 -6.82 -7.55 18.52
N LEU A 119 -5.99 -6.60 18.92
CA LEU A 119 -5.63 -5.45 18.09
C LEU A 119 -4.41 -5.79 17.24
N ALA A 120 -4.59 -5.76 15.92
CA ALA A 120 -3.50 -5.91 14.95
C ALA A 120 -3.64 -4.91 13.77
N PRO A 121 -3.76 -3.60 14.03
CA PRO A 121 -3.96 -2.59 12.97
C PRO A 121 -2.74 -2.38 12.07
N GLY A 122 -1.57 -2.90 12.44
CA GLY A 122 -0.35 -2.78 11.66
C GLY A 122 0.46 -1.52 11.97
N MET A 123 1.12 -0.98 10.94
CA MET A 123 1.97 0.20 11.01
C MET A 123 1.88 0.99 9.69
N GLU A 124 2.26 2.26 9.73
CA GLU A 124 2.35 3.12 8.55
C GLU A 124 3.79 3.58 8.32
N PRO A 125 4.21 3.82 7.06
CA PRO A 125 5.50 4.41 6.77
C PRO A 125 5.61 5.83 7.34
N TYR A 126 6.79 6.20 7.80
CA TYR A 126 7.06 7.58 8.21
C TYR A 126 6.93 8.53 7.02
N ASP A 127 6.23 9.66 7.20
CA ASP A 127 6.14 10.73 6.19
C ASP A 127 7.38 11.63 6.23
N PRO A 128 8.27 11.59 5.21
CA PRO A 128 9.48 12.40 5.20
C PRO A 128 9.21 13.92 5.06
N LYS A 129 8.01 14.33 4.67
CA LYS A 129 7.62 15.75 4.57
C LYS A 129 7.66 16.47 5.91
N LEU A 130 7.53 15.75 7.01
CA LEU A 130 7.54 16.32 8.36
C LEU A 130 8.86 17.02 8.71
N ARG A 131 9.97 16.64 8.05
CA ARG A 131 11.30 17.22 8.29
C ARG A 131 11.94 17.83 7.06
N ASP A 132 11.58 17.38 5.86
CA ASP A 132 12.09 17.92 4.60
C ASP A 132 13.64 17.85 4.46
N ASP A 133 14.28 16.95 5.21
CA ASP A 133 15.75 16.82 5.25
C ASP A 133 16.36 16.46 3.88
N TYR A 134 15.61 15.73 3.04
CA TYR A 134 16.13 15.09 1.82
C TYR A 134 15.33 15.45 0.56
N GLY A 135 14.37 16.38 0.64
CA GLY A 135 13.62 16.85 -0.52
C GLY A 135 12.66 15.84 -1.14
N TYR A 136 12.08 14.94 -0.34
CA TYR A 136 10.96 14.09 -0.76
C TYR A 136 9.79 14.95 -1.29
N GLU A 137 9.20 14.56 -2.42
CA GLU A 137 8.23 15.34 -3.22
C GLU A 137 8.74 16.67 -3.82
N LYS A 138 9.96 17.13 -3.49
CA LYS A 138 10.61 18.28 -4.15
C LYS A 138 11.51 17.87 -5.30
N PHE A 139 12.17 16.72 -5.14
CA PHE A 139 12.99 16.11 -6.17
C PHE A 139 12.29 14.85 -6.68
N GLU A 140 11.99 14.80 -7.98
CA GLU A 140 11.20 13.74 -8.60
C GLU A 140 11.76 12.32 -8.38
N ASN A 141 13.08 12.20 -8.19
CA ASN A 141 13.77 10.92 -8.00
C ASN A 141 14.11 10.61 -6.54
N VAL A 142 13.65 11.42 -5.59
CA VAL A 142 13.71 11.10 -4.16
C VAL A 142 12.40 10.43 -3.78
N ILE A 143 12.49 9.15 -3.43
CA ILE A 143 11.35 8.30 -3.11
C ILE A 143 11.61 7.56 -1.79
N THR A 144 10.54 7.11 -1.14
CA THR A 144 10.63 6.27 0.06
C THR A 144 10.99 4.83 -0.29
N SER A 145 11.40 4.05 0.71
CA SER A 145 11.57 2.61 0.53
C SER A 145 10.26 1.89 0.20
N MET A 146 9.10 2.42 0.61
CA MET A 146 7.81 1.82 0.26
C MET A 146 7.40 2.11 -1.19
N ASP A 147 7.73 3.30 -1.70
CA ASP A 147 7.61 3.60 -3.13
C ASP A 147 8.46 2.61 -3.93
N TYR A 148 9.70 2.40 -3.49
CA TYR A 148 10.62 1.44 -4.11
C TYR A 148 10.07 0.01 -4.11
N GLU A 149 9.40 -0.42 -3.04
CA GLU A 149 8.69 -1.72 -3.01
C GLU A 149 7.61 -1.81 -4.09
N ARG A 150 6.85 -0.73 -4.31
CA ARG A 150 5.86 -0.70 -5.38
C ARG A 150 6.52 -0.74 -6.74
N LEU A 151 7.62 0.00 -6.96
CA LEU A 151 8.38 -0.04 -8.23
C LEU A 151 8.91 -1.43 -8.56
N LEU A 152 9.49 -2.14 -7.57
CA LEU A 152 10.00 -3.51 -7.73
C LEU A 152 8.90 -4.55 -7.97
N SER A 153 7.66 -4.25 -7.61
CA SER A 153 6.55 -5.20 -7.72
C SER A 153 6.16 -5.38 -9.19
N SER A 154 6.05 -6.64 -9.64
CA SER A 154 5.58 -6.98 -10.99
C SER A 154 4.14 -6.53 -11.27
N THR A 155 3.35 -6.28 -10.23
CA THR A 155 1.99 -5.71 -10.31
C THR A 155 1.96 -4.26 -9.84
N GLY A 156 3.13 -3.63 -9.78
CA GLY A 156 3.32 -2.23 -9.44
C GLY A 156 3.19 -1.30 -10.65
N PRO A 157 3.42 0.00 -10.46
CA PRO A 157 3.16 1.04 -11.46
C PRO A 157 4.01 0.92 -12.73
N TYR A 158 5.19 0.30 -12.65
CA TYR A 158 6.10 0.06 -13.78
C TYR A 158 6.37 -1.44 -14.01
N GLU A 159 5.44 -2.31 -13.59
CA GLU A 159 5.48 -3.74 -13.89
C GLU A 159 6.78 -4.46 -13.45
N GLY A 160 7.41 -3.98 -12.37
CA GLY A 160 8.65 -4.52 -11.81
C GLY A 160 9.93 -3.83 -12.29
N GLU A 161 9.81 -2.85 -13.19
CA GLU A 161 10.94 -2.05 -13.67
C GLU A 161 11.20 -0.85 -12.75
N VAL A 162 12.42 -0.74 -12.23
CA VAL A 162 12.81 0.41 -11.42
C VAL A 162 13.19 1.55 -12.34
N LEU A 163 12.26 2.49 -12.54
CA LEU A 163 12.42 3.66 -13.40
C LEU A 163 12.42 4.96 -12.59
N ARG A 164 13.34 5.86 -12.94
CA ARG A 164 13.32 7.23 -12.42
C ARG A 164 12.06 7.95 -12.86
N ALA A 165 11.38 8.61 -11.94
CA ALA A 165 10.13 9.30 -12.26
C ALA A 165 10.32 10.39 -13.32
N SER A 166 11.48 11.06 -13.29
CA SER A 166 11.78 12.23 -14.13
C SER A 166 11.96 11.93 -15.62
N ASP A 167 12.54 10.79 -15.96
CA ASP A 167 12.89 10.48 -17.35
C ASP A 167 12.61 9.04 -17.77
N LYS A 168 11.99 8.25 -16.88
CA LYS A 168 11.60 6.86 -17.10
C LYS A 168 12.76 5.96 -17.55
N LYS A 169 13.98 6.26 -17.10
CA LYS A 169 15.16 5.41 -17.33
C LYS A 169 15.54 4.65 -16.06
N HIS A 170 16.20 3.51 -16.24
CA HIS A 170 16.82 2.79 -15.13
C HIS A 170 17.89 3.63 -14.45
N PRO A 171 17.87 3.74 -13.11
CA PRO A 171 18.94 4.39 -12.38
C PRO A 171 20.21 3.54 -12.43
N ARG A 172 21.35 4.17 -12.76
CA ARG A 172 22.67 3.52 -12.75
C ARG A 172 23.36 3.60 -11.40
N LYS A 173 23.02 4.61 -10.59
CA LYS A 173 23.52 4.81 -9.24
C LYS A 173 22.33 5.06 -8.32
N ILE A 174 22.25 4.32 -7.22
CA ILE A 174 21.16 4.41 -6.26
C ILE A 174 21.75 4.53 -4.85
N ALA A 175 21.23 5.49 -4.10
CA ALA A 175 21.58 5.69 -2.70
C ALA A 175 20.38 5.39 -1.81
N TRP A 176 20.58 4.56 -0.78
CA TRP A 176 19.65 4.40 0.33
C TRP A 176 20.16 5.18 1.53
N ILE A 177 19.27 5.93 2.18
CA ILE A 177 19.59 6.68 3.40
C ILE A 177 18.85 6.01 4.55
N GLN A 178 19.59 5.46 5.51
CA GLN A 178 19.00 4.77 6.65
C GLN A 178 18.49 5.75 7.71
N CYS A 179 17.63 5.24 8.58
CA CYS A 179 17.13 5.94 9.76
C CYS A 179 16.35 7.25 9.44
N VAL A 180 15.81 7.41 8.23
CA VAL A 180 14.90 8.52 7.93
C VAL A 180 13.68 8.44 8.85
N GLY A 181 13.47 9.47 9.67
CA GLY A 181 12.40 9.53 10.68
C GLY A 181 12.60 8.63 11.91
N SER A 182 13.73 7.94 12.05
CA SER A 182 14.02 7.01 13.16
C SER A 182 15.38 7.31 13.79
N ARG A 183 15.54 7.01 15.08
CA ARG A 183 16.76 7.31 15.87
C ARG A 183 17.16 8.79 15.78
N GLN A 184 16.17 9.67 15.74
CA GLN A 184 16.31 11.13 15.70
C GLN A 184 15.64 11.72 16.93
N VAL A 185 16.31 12.65 17.60
CA VAL A 185 15.79 13.36 18.79
C VAL A 185 15.34 14.78 18.48
N THR A 186 15.49 15.21 17.23
CA THR A 186 15.03 16.50 16.72
C THR A 186 13.55 16.44 16.35
N GLU A 187 12.88 17.60 16.36
CA GLU A 187 11.45 17.72 16.07
C GLU A 187 11.05 17.07 14.73
N GLY A 188 9.90 16.40 14.70
CA GLY A 188 9.43 15.64 13.54
C GLY A 188 10.10 14.28 13.35
N GLY A 189 11.13 13.92 14.13
CA GLY A 189 11.77 12.61 14.12
C GLY A 189 11.28 11.71 15.26
N ASN A 190 11.64 10.41 15.19
CA ASN A 190 11.34 9.45 16.25
C ASN A 190 12.62 8.93 16.91
N SER A 191 12.64 8.85 18.25
CA SER A 191 13.81 8.41 19.01
C SER A 191 14.08 6.90 18.93
N TYR A 192 13.08 6.11 18.54
CA TYR A 192 13.20 4.66 18.42
C TYR A 192 13.81 4.22 17.07
N CYS A 193 14.25 2.97 17.01
CA CYS A 193 14.65 2.32 15.76
C CYS A 193 13.46 1.57 15.17
N SER A 194 13.17 1.77 13.88
CA SER A 194 12.09 1.07 13.17
C SER A 194 12.35 -0.41 12.89
N ALA A 195 13.52 -0.92 13.31
CA ALA A 195 13.91 -2.32 13.39
C ALA A 195 14.02 -3.12 12.07
N VAL A 196 13.26 -2.78 11.04
CA VAL A 196 13.18 -3.52 9.77
C VAL A 196 13.92 -2.87 8.60
N CYS A 197 14.31 -1.59 8.75
CA CYS A 197 14.81 -0.77 7.64
C CYS A 197 16.15 -1.22 7.06
N CYS A 198 17.09 -1.64 7.92
CA CYS A 198 18.34 -2.22 7.45
C CYS A 198 18.08 -3.48 6.60
N THR A 199 17.21 -4.38 7.07
CA THR A 199 16.92 -5.65 6.39
C THR A 199 16.17 -5.46 5.08
N TYR A 200 15.12 -4.61 5.04
CA TYR A 200 14.43 -4.38 3.76
C TYR A 200 15.36 -3.68 2.76
N THR A 201 16.33 -2.87 3.22
CA THR A 201 17.28 -2.22 2.30
C THR A 201 18.25 -3.24 1.71
N GLN A 202 18.76 -4.18 2.52
CA GLN A 202 19.55 -5.30 2.00
C GLN A 202 18.77 -6.07 0.93
N LYS A 203 17.48 -6.34 1.16
CA LYS A 203 16.61 -6.96 0.16
C LYS A 203 16.48 -6.12 -1.09
N GLN A 204 16.21 -4.82 -0.97
CA GLN A 204 16.08 -3.92 -2.11
C GLN A 204 17.38 -3.87 -2.92
N VAL A 205 18.55 -3.78 -2.28
CA VAL A 205 19.86 -3.83 -2.96
C VAL A 205 20.04 -5.14 -3.72
N ILE A 206 19.79 -6.29 -3.08
CA ILE A 206 19.89 -7.60 -3.74
C ILE A 206 18.98 -7.67 -4.96
N LEU A 207 17.70 -7.32 -4.81
CA LEU A 207 16.74 -7.34 -5.92
C LEU A 207 17.10 -6.35 -7.04
N THR A 208 17.64 -5.18 -6.68
CA THR A 208 18.16 -4.22 -7.66
C THR A 208 19.26 -4.83 -8.49
N LYS A 209 20.24 -5.48 -7.85
CA LYS A 209 21.38 -6.10 -8.52
C LYS A 209 20.97 -7.34 -9.32
N ASP A 210 19.97 -8.09 -8.87
CA ASP A 210 19.40 -9.21 -9.62
C ASP A 210 18.75 -8.73 -10.93
N HIS A 211 18.06 -7.59 -10.92
CA HIS A 211 17.44 -6.99 -12.12
C HIS A 211 18.45 -6.22 -12.98
N TYR A 212 19.38 -5.50 -12.34
CA TYR A 212 20.36 -4.62 -12.97
C TYR A 212 21.75 -4.84 -12.33
N PRO A 213 22.51 -5.84 -12.79
CA PRO A 213 23.81 -6.21 -12.19
C PRO A 213 24.82 -5.05 -12.14
N GLU A 214 24.76 -4.13 -13.11
CA GLU A 214 25.65 -2.98 -13.24
C GLU A 214 25.25 -1.77 -12.38
N ALA A 215 24.15 -1.82 -11.63
CA ALA A 215 23.70 -0.69 -10.83
C ALA A 215 24.62 -0.45 -9.63
N GLU A 216 25.19 0.74 -9.46
CA GLU A 216 25.98 1.07 -8.27
C GLU A 216 25.04 1.38 -7.09
N CYS A 217 25.07 0.55 -6.05
CA CYS A 217 24.24 0.71 -4.86
C CYS A 217 25.08 1.21 -3.68
N THR A 218 24.64 2.29 -3.03
CA THR A 218 25.29 2.84 -1.83
C THR A 218 24.28 2.95 -0.69
N VAL A 219 24.62 2.45 0.49
CA VAL A 219 23.76 2.52 1.67
C VAL A 219 24.43 3.40 2.72
N PHE A 220 23.85 4.57 3.00
CA PHE A 220 24.29 5.47 4.06
C PHE A 220 23.63 5.07 5.37
N HIS A 221 24.42 4.63 6.35
CA HIS A 221 23.91 4.16 7.63
C HIS A 221 24.79 4.58 8.80
N ASN A 222 24.18 4.65 9.99
CA ASN A 222 24.93 4.78 11.24
C ASN A 222 25.43 3.41 11.70
N ASP A 223 24.51 2.43 11.73
CA ASP A 223 24.77 1.04 12.10
C ASP A 223 23.91 0.14 11.21
N ILE A 224 24.38 -1.07 10.92
CA ILE A 224 23.57 -2.14 10.33
C ILE A 224 22.97 -2.98 11.45
N ARG A 225 21.64 -3.13 11.45
CA ARG A 225 20.90 -3.88 12.49
C ARG A 225 20.24 -5.13 11.91
N SER A 226 21.02 -6.18 11.72
CA SER A 226 20.61 -7.47 11.13
C SER A 226 20.40 -8.55 12.20
N TYR A 227 19.56 -8.29 13.20
CA TYR A 227 19.51 -9.10 14.43
C TYR A 227 18.61 -10.36 14.37
N GLY A 228 17.89 -10.59 13.26
CA GLY A 228 17.06 -11.77 13.05
C GLY A 228 17.87 -13.03 12.72
N LYS A 229 17.23 -14.20 12.79
CA LYS A 229 17.86 -15.45 12.34
C LYS A 229 18.26 -15.32 10.86
N ASP A 230 19.54 -15.61 10.57
CA ASP A 230 20.15 -15.51 9.24
C ASP A 230 20.22 -14.10 8.63
N PHE A 231 19.86 -13.04 9.37
CA PHE A 231 19.89 -11.68 8.82
C PHE A 231 21.33 -11.16 8.65
N GLU A 232 22.27 -11.58 9.50
CA GLU A 232 23.69 -11.24 9.30
C GLU A 232 24.24 -11.83 8.01
N ARG A 233 23.93 -13.10 7.72
CA ARG A 233 24.28 -13.73 6.43
C ARG A 233 23.61 -13.03 5.24
N TYR A 234 22.42 -12.50 5.46
CA TYR A 234 21.70 -11.72 4.44
C TYR A 234 22.38 -10.36 4.18
N TYR A 235 22.90 -9.72 5.23
CA TYR A 235 23.75 -8.54 5.12
C TYR A 235 25.05 -8.87 4.37
N GLU A 236 25.79 -9.90 4.79
CA GLU A 236 27.01 -10.35 4.11
C GLU A 236 26.75 -10.64 2.63
N ARG A 237 25.62 -11.26 2.29
CA ARG A 237 25.22 -11.48 0.90
C ARG A 237 25.06 -10.15 0.15
N ALA A 238 24.37 -9.17 0.72
CA ALA A 238 24.17 -7.87 0.09
C ALA A 238 25.48 -7.09 -0.09
N GLU A 239 26.38 -7.16 0.90
CA GLU A 239 27.69 -6.49 0.88
C GLU A 239 28.64 -7.09 -0.16
N ASN A 240 28.58 -8.42 -0.36
CA ASN A 240 29.44 -9.13 -1.32
C ASN A 240 28.93 -9.11 -2.76
N LEU A 241 27.83 -8.40 -3.06
CA LEU A 241 27.38 -8.24 -4.44
C LEU A 241 28.33 -7.31 -5.21
N PRO A 242 28.68 -7.66 -6.48
CA PRO A 242 29.48 -6.80 -7.34
C PRO A 242 28.72 -5.51 -7.66
#